data_AF-A0A9K3HE48-F1
#
_entry.id   AF-A0A9K3HE48-F1
#
_cell.length_a   1.000
_cell.length_b   1.000
_cell.length_c   1.000
_cell.angle_alpha   90.00
_cell.angle_beta   90.00
_cell.angle_gamma   90.00
#
_symmetry.space_group_name_H-M   'P 1'
#
loop_
_entity.id
_entity.type
_entity.pdbx_description
1 polymer ?
#
loop_
_entity_poly.entity_id
_entity_poly.type
_entity_poly.pdbx_seq_one_letter_code
_entity_poly.pdbx_strand_id
1 'polypeptide(L)'
;MAYFFFTKDILKGKPIPIFESSNHGIVARDFTYIDDIVKRCLGALDTAKKSTGSGGKKKGAAQFRIFSLGNTMAVHVSDLVSILEKLLKVKAKW
;
A
#
# COMPACT_ATOMS: atom_id res chain seq x y z
N MET A 1 -5.82 -3.14 -1.23
CA MET A 1 -6.27 -4.34 -1.97
C MET A 1 -6.31 -5.57 -1.08
N ALA A 2 -5.20 -6.01 -0.48
CA ALA A 2 -5.17 -7.24 0.34
C ALA A 2 -6.24 -7.31 1.43
N TYR A 3 -6.38 -6.27 2.27
CA TYR A 3 -7.39 -6.26 3.35
C TYR A 3 -8.83 -6.41 2.83
N PHE A 4 -9.14 -5.87 1.65
CA PHE A 4 -10.47 -5.94 1.07
C PHE A 4 -10.78 -7.34 0.53
N PHE A 5 -9.82 -7.97 -0.16
CA PHE A 5 -9.94 -9.36 -0.59
C PHE A 5 -10.09 -10.31 0.60
N PHE A 6 -9.23 -10.18 1.63
CA PHE A 6 -9.32 -10.99 2.84
C PHE A 6 -10.64 -10.80 3.56
N THR A 7 -11.11 -9.56 3.75
CA THR A 7 -12.42 -9.30 4.36
C THR A 7 -13.54 -9.98 3.60
N LYS A 8 -13.56 -9.85 2.27
CA LYS A 8 -14.56 -10.48 1.40
C LYS A 8 -14.55 -12.01 1.51
N ASP A 9 -13.37 -12.62 1.54
CA ASP A 9 -13.24 -14.07 1.57
C ASP A 9 -13.55 -14.65 2.97
N ILE A 10 -13.11 -13.97 4.05
CA ILE A 10 -13.50 -14.28 5.44
C ILE A 10 -15.02 -14.29 5.59
N LEU A 11 -15.69 -13.22 5.16
CA LEU A 11 -17.15 -13.10 5.28
C LEU A 11 -17.89 -14.14 4.43
N LYS A 12 -17.28 -14.63 3.35
CA LYS A 12 -17.84 -15.69 2.50
C LYS A 12 -17.42 -17.09 2.94
N GLY A 13 -16.65 -17.23 4.02
CA GLY A 13 -16.12 -18.51 4.48
C GLY A 13 -15.23 -19.22 3.46
N LYS A 14 -14.58 -18.46 2.58
CA LYS A 14 -13.64 -18.97 1.58
C LYS A 14 -12.23 -19.05 2.18
N PRO A 15 -11.41 -20.05 1.78
CA PRO A 15 -10.00 -20.12 2.17
C PRO A 15 -9.23 -18.88 1.72
N ILE A 16 -8.33 -18.39 2.57
CA ILE A 16 -7.43 -17.28 2.27
C ILE A 16 -6.07 -17.84 1.86
N PRO A 17 -5.62 -17.61 0.61
CA PRO A 17 -4.30 -18.05 0.19
C PRO A 17 -3.24 -17.16 0.84
N ILE A 18 -2.54 -17.69 1.84
CA ILE A 18 -1.34 -17.05 2.39
C ILE A 18 -0.14 -17.76 1.81
N PHE A 19 0.59 -17.04 0.97
CA PHE A 19 1.82 -17.54 0.38
C PHE A 19 2.94 -17.47 1.41
N GLU A 20 3.75 -18.52 1.50
CA GLU A 20 5.05 -18.48 2.18
C GLU A 20 6.13 -18.05 1.19
N SER A 21 7.18 -17.39 1.68
CA SER A 21 8.37 -17.12 0.87
C SER A 21 9.12 -18.43 0.57
N SER A 22 9.88 -18.49 -0.53
CA SER A 22 10.64 -19.67 -0.99
C SER A 22 11.58 -20.29 0.06
N ASN A 23 11.85 -19.56 1.15
CA ASN A 23 12.73 -19.97 2.24
C ASN A 23 11.95 -20.22 3.55
N HIS A 24 10.66 -20.57 3.48
CA HIS A 24 9.75 -20.63 4.65
C HIS A 24 9.64 -19.31 5.44
N GLY A 25 9.98 -18.19 4.79
CA GLY A 25 9.85 -16.87 5.38
C GLY A 25 8.40 -16.42 5.42
N ILE A 26 7.96 -15.86 6.55
CA ILE A 26 6.61 -15.31 6.68
C ILE A 26 6.47 -14.12 5.73
N VAL A 27 5.44 -14.14 4.88
CA VAL A 27 5.23 -13.05 3.93
C VAL A 27 4.81 -11.78 4.67
N ALA A 28 5.64 -10.75 4.50
CA ALA A 28 5.36 -9.41 4.96
C ALA A 28 5.04 -8.47 3.79
N ARG A 29 4.25 -7.44 4.08
CA ARG A 29 3.88 -6.38 3.15
C ARG A 29 3.95 -5.03 3.87
N ASP A 30 4.30 -3.99 3.11
CA ASP A 30 4.15 -2.61 3.57
C ASP A 30 2.68 -2.21 3.36
N PHE A 31 1.97 -2.00 4.48
CA PHE A 31 0.62 -1.48 4.48
C PHE A 31 0.67 -0.01 4.87
N THR A 32 0.19 0.85 3.97
CA THR A 32 0.05 2.30 4.22
C THR A 32 -1.43 2.65 4.21
N TYR A 33 -1.87 3.44 5.19
CA TYR A 33 -3.23 3.94 5.24
C TYR A 33 -3.47 4.99 4.15
N ILE A 34 -4.70 5.06 3.64
CA ILE A 34 -5.00 5.88 2.46
C ILE A 34 -4.74 7.37 2.69
N ASP A 35 -5.03 7.89 3.88
CA ASP A 35 -4.82 9.30 4.20
C ASP A 35 -3.34 9.68 4.13
N ASP A 36 -2.43 8.78 4.52
CA ASP A 36 -0.99 9.03 4.47
C ASP A 36 -0.48 9.03 3.03
N ILE A 37 -1.05 8.19 2.15
CA ILE A 37 -0.77 8.23 0.71
C ILE A 37 -1.24 9.56 0.12
N VAL A 38 -2.47 9.99 0.44
CA VAL A 38 -3.02 11.27 -0.04
C VAL A 38 -2.13 12.44 0.39
N LYS A 39 -1.80 12.53 1.69
CA LYS A 39 -0.92 13.59 2.23
C LYS A 39 0.43 13.62 1.53
N ARG A 40 1.03 12.46 1.26
CA ARG A 40 2.34 12.36 0.60
C ARG A 40 2.30 12.72 -0.87
N CYS A 41 1.24 12.37 -1.59
CA CYS A 41 1.04 12.82 -2.96
C CYS A 41 0.94 14.35 -3.04
N LEU A 42 0.18 14.97 -2.12
CA LEU A 42 0.09 16.43 -2.04
C LEU A 42 1.45 17.05 -1.72
N GLY A 43 2.17 16.53 -0.72
CA GLY A 43 3.52 17.02 -0.40
C GLY A 43 4.53 16.88 -1.53
N ALA A 44 4.43 15.83 -2.36
CA ALA A 44 5.25 15.69 -3.55
C ALA A 44 4.98 16.79 -4.58
N LEU A 45 3.71 17.18 -4.75
CA LEU A 45 3.30 18.28 -5.62
C LEU A 45 3.75 19.64 -5.07
N ASP A 46 3.59 19.87 -3.75
CA ASP A 46 3.95 21.12 -3.10
C ASP A 46 5.45 21.44 -3.20
N THR A 47 6.29 20.41 -3.37
CA THR A 47 7.74 20.55 -3.52
C THR A 47 8.20 20.63 -4.98
N ALA A 48 7.28 20.71 -5.95
CA ALA A 48 7.61 20.81 -7.36
C ALA A 48 8.20 22.20 -7.70
N LYS A 49 9.27 22.21 -8.51
CA LYS A 49 9.82 23.45 -9.05
C LYS A 49 8.89 24.04 -10.12
N LYS A 50 8.96 25.37 -10.30
CA LYS A 50 8.28 26.08 -11.38
C LYS A 50 8.64 25.48 -12.74
N SER A 51 7.69 25.55 -13.68
CA SER A 51 7.92 25.16 -15.08
C SER A 51 9.12 25.92 -15.65
N THR A 52 9.96 25.21 -16.41
CA THR A 52 11.08 25.79 -17.15
C THR A 52 10.64 26.43 -18.47
N GLY A 53 9.34 26.56 -18.73
CA GLY A 53 8.81 27.09 -19.98
C GLY A 53 7.36 27.56 -19.88
N SER A 54 6.85 28.15 -20.96
CA SER A 54 5.49 28.69 -21.07
C SER A 54 4.95 28.49 -22.49
N GLY A 55 3.62 28.43 -22.66
CA GLY A 55 2.99 28.31 -23.98
C GLY A 55 3.41 27.07 -24.78
N GLY A 56 3.66 25.95 -24.10
CA GLY A 56 4.09 24.69 -24.72
C GLY A 56 5.57 24.63 -25.12
N LYS A 57 6.38 25.67 -24.89
CA LYS A 57 7.83 25.68 -25.20
C LYS A 57 8.67 25.57 -23.92
N LYS A 58 9.50 24.53 -23.83
CA LYS A 58 10.48 24.35 -22.74
C LYS A 58 11.73 25.22 -22.96
N LYS A 59 12.24 25.88 -21.92
CA LYS A 59 13.53 26.61 -21.95
C LYS A 59 14.68 25.85 -21.27
N GLY A 60 14.39 24.69 -20.67
CA GLY A 60 15.40 23.86 -19.99
C GLY A 60 14.81 22.56 -19.46
N ALA A 61 15.64 21.73 -18.83
CA ALA A 61 15.23 20.46 -18.22
C ALA A 61 14.29 20.70 -17.02
N ALA A 62 13.16 20.01 -16.99
CA ALA A 62 12.25 20.04 -15.84
C ALA A 62 12.78 19.18 -14.69
N GLN A 63 12.33 19.46 -13.47
CA GLN A 63 12.64 18.62 -12.32
C GLN A 63 12.00 17.23 -12.51
N PHE A 64 12.82 16.19 -12.39
CA PHE A 64 12.38 14.80 -12.39
C PHE A 64 12.77 14.15 -11.06
N ARG A 65 11.81 13.49 -10.40
CA ARG A 65 11.99 12.85 -9.08
C ARG A 65 11.21 11.55 -9.05
N ILE A 66 11.74 10.56 -8.34
CA ILE A 66 11.06 9.30 -8.06
C ILE A 66 10.93 9.20 -6.54
N PHE A 67 9.73 8.90 -6.06
CA PHE A 67 9.44 8.75 -4.63
C PHE A 67 8.82 7.38 -4.35
N SER A 68 9.29 6.71 -3.32
CA SER A 68 8.61 5.56 -2.73
C SER A 68 7.66 6.05 -1.65
N LEU A 69 6.36 5.82 -1.82
CA LEU A 69 5.32 6.20 -0.86
C LEU A 69 4.84 4.95 -0.11
N GLY A 70 5.47 4.65 1.03
CA GLY A 70 5.17 3.48 1.88
C GLY A 70 5.42 3.75 3.35
N ASN A 71 4.84 2.97 4.25
CA ASN A 71 4.94 3.17 5.69
C ASN A 71 6.30 2.71 6.25
N THR A 72 7.19 2.17 5.41
CA THR A 72 8.56 1.71 5.75
C THR A 72 8.61 0.61 6.82
N MET A 73 7.45 0.09 7.21
CA MET A 73 7.30 -0.98 8.18
C MET A 73 6.74 -2.21 7.47
N ALA A 74 7.52 -3.29 7.49
CA ALA A 74 7.06 -4.59 7.02
C ALA A 74 6.15 -5.21 8.09
N VAL A 75 4.90 -5.47 7.74
CA VAL A 75 3.93 -6.12 8.64
C VAL A 75 3.58 -7.48 8.05
N HIS A 76 3.48 -8.50 8.91
CA HIS A 76 3.17 -9.85 8.47
C HIS A 76 1.73 -9.93 8.00
N VAL A 77 1.49 -10.66 6.91
CA VAL A 77 0.12 -10.83 6.37
C VAL A 77 -0.77 -11.58 7.37
N SER A 78 -0.20 -12.49 8.17
CA SER A 78 -0.89 -13.18 9.26
C SER A 78 -1.49 -12.19 10.27
N ASP A 79 -0.73 -11.16 10.65
CA ASP A 79 -1.17 -10.17 11.66
C ASP A 79 -2.37 -9.38 11.15
N LEU A 80 -2.34 -8.98 9.87
CA LEU A 80 -3.48 -8.33 9.22
C LEU A 80 -4.73 -9.22 9.26
N VAL A 81 -4.59 -10.51 8.92
CA VAL A 81 -5.72 -11.44 8.93
C VAL A 81 -6.25 -11.63 10.36
N SER A 82 -5.40 -11.79 11.36
CA SER A 82 -5.81 -11.89 12.77
C SER A 82 -6.56 -10.64 13.27
N ILE A 83 -6.13 -9.45 12.86
CA ILE A 83 -6.84 -8.20 13.16
C ILE A 83 -8.23 -8.21 12.50
N LEU A 84 -8.33 -8.61 11.23
CA LEU A 84 -9.60 -8.70 10.52
C LEU A 84 -10.55 -9.71 11.17
N GLU A 85 -10.08 -10.90 11.56
CA GLU A 85 -10.90 -11.89 12.27
C GLU A 85 -11.50 -11.32 13.56
N LYS A 86 -10.68 -10.59 14.34
CA LYS A 86 -11.10 -9.96 15.59
C LYS A 86 -12.17 -8.88 15.36
N LEU A 87 -11.99 -8.04 14.33
CA LEU A 87 -12.92 -6.96 14.01
C LEU A 87 -14.22 -7.47 13.40
N LEU A 88 -14.14 -8.47 12.52
CA LEU A 88 -15.29 -9.06 11.83
C LEU A 88 -16.04 -10.10 12.69
N LYS A 89 -15.41 -10.60 13.76
CA LYS A 89 -15.91 -11.70 14.61
C LYS A 89 -16.17 -13.00 13.83
N VAL A 90 -15.41 -13.22 12.76
CA VAL A 90 -15.49 -14.41 11.91
C VAL A 90 -14.08 -14.97 11.74
N LYS A 91 -13.92 -16.29 11.88
CA LYS A 91 -12.65 -16.97 11.66
C LYS A 91 -12.37 -17.15 10.17
N ALA A 92 -11.16 -16.80 9.77
CA ALA A 92 -10.61 -17.10 8.46
C ALA A 92 -10.41 -18.62 8.32
N LYS A 93 -10.63 -19.11 7.11
CA LYS A 93 -10.17 -20.45 6.73
C LYS A 93 -8.80 -20.29 6.08
N TRP A 94 -7.81 -20.99 6.61
CA TRP A 94 -6.44 -20.99 6.14
C TRP A 94 -6.23 -22.20 5.24
#